data_AF-A0AAT9LMC3-F1
#
_entry.id   AF-A0AAT9LMC3-F1
#
_cell.length_a   1.000
_cell.length_b   1.000
_cell.length_c   1.000
_cell.angle_alpha   90.00
_cell.angle_beta   90.00
_cell.angle_gamma   90.00
#
_symmetry.space_group_name_H-M   'P 1'
#
loop_
_entity.id
_entity.type
_entity.pdbx_description
1 polymer ?
#
loop_
_entity_poly.entity_id
_entity_poly.type
_entity_poly.pdbx_seq_one_letter_code
_entity_poly.pdbx_strand_id
1 'polypeptide(L)'
;MTWFVTRRLRFGDEEVHRVGVQRGLRVPLPAGASLRAHRYFPRGATDVPLVVLTGKLDSCQKDHAPLARAIAARGYQVLVHAAPIDEDERGAVLAWLCDQPWFPGTVTPLPAI
;
A
#
# COMPACT_ATOMS: atom_id res chain seq x y z
N MET A 1 -20.94 -1.27 -8.52
CA MET A 1 -20.69 -2.70 -8.18
C MET A 1 -19.64 -2.69 -7.09
N THR A 2 -20.08 -2.83 -5.83
CA THR A 2 -19.30 -2.38 -4.67
C THR A 2 -18.62 -3.58 -4.00
N TRP A 3 -17.33 -3.74 -4.23
CA TRP A 3 -16.52 -4.76 -3.56
C TRP A 3 -15.91 -4.17 -2.29
N PHE A 4 -16.52 -4.42 -1.13
CA PHE A 4 -15.87 -4.21 0.17
C PHE A 4 -15.82 -5.54 0.93
N VAL A 5 -14.63 -6.14 0.99
CA VAL A 5 -14.30 -7.18 1.97
C VAL A 5 -13.39 -6.54 3.01
N THR A 6 -13.96 -6.27 4.19
CA THR A 6 -13.19 -5.82 5.36
C THR A 6 -12.68 -7.07 6.07
N ARG A 7 -11.47 -7.53 5.72
CA ARG A 7 -10.78 -8.56 6.49
C ARG A 7 -10.09 -7.90 7.69
N ARG A 8 -10.46 -8.29 8.92
CA ARG A 8 -9.70 -7.89 10.12
C ARG A 8 -8.25 -8.34 9.97
N LEU A 9 -7.31 -7.40 10.11
CA LEU A 9 -5.88 -7.68 10.18
C LEU A 9 -5.65 -8.68 11.32
N ARG A 10 -5.22 -9.90 10.98
CA ARG A 10 -4.76 -10.89 11.96
C ARG A 10 -3.26 -10.70 12.08
N PHE A 11 -2.79 -10.31 13.26
CA PHE A 11 -1.36 -10.34 13.58
C PHE A 11 -1.05 -11.77 14.02
N GLY A 12 -0.47 -12.57 13.12
CA GLY A 12 0.07 -13.88 13.48
C GLY A 12 1.29 -13.75 14.40
N ASP A 13 1.51 -14.80 15.19
CA ASP A 13 2.59 -14.90 16.16
C ASP A 13 3.97 -15.00 15.46
N GLU A 14 4.83 -14.02 15.75
CA GLU A 14 6.31 -14.02 15.75
C GLU A 14 7.19 -14.32 14.52
N GLU A 15 6.74 -14.26 13.27
CA GLU A 15 7.69 -14.08 12.15
C GLU A 15 7.87 -12.59 11.81
N VAL A 16 8.97 -12.01 12.30
CA VAL A 16 9.40 -10.65 11.91
C VAL A 16 10.16 -10.72 10.60
N HIS A 17 9.48 -10.42 9.48
CA HIS A 17 10.11 -10.40 8.17
C HIS A 17 11.10 -9.23 8.03
N ARG A 18 12.21 -9.48 7.35
CA ARG A 18 13.03 -8.37 6.82
C ARG A 18 12.22 -7.60 5.79
N VAL A 19 12.14 -6.29 5.95
CA VAL A 19 11.32 -5.43 5.07
C VAL A 19 12.13 -4.92 3.89
N GLY A 20 11.67 -5.19 2.68
CA GLY A 20 12.10 -4.51 1.45
C GLY A 20 11.33 -3.21 1.24
N VAL A 21 11.97 -2.23 0.61
CA VAL A 21 11.32 -0.96 0.24
C VAL A 21 11.61 -0.66 -1.22
N GLN A 22 10.54 -0.53 -2.01
CA GLN A 22 10.60 -0.02 -3.39
C GLN A 22 10.13 1.43 -3.38
N ARG A 23 11.01 2.34 -3.78
CA ARG A 23 10.78 3.79 -3.64
C ARG A 23 10.49 4.45 -4.97
N GLY A 24 9.65 5.50 -4.94
CA GLY A 24 9.44 6.36 -6.10
C GLY A 24 8.65 5.68 -7.22
N LEU A 25 7.77 4.74 -6.86
CA LEU A 25 6.77 4.21 -7.78
C LEU A 25 5.93 5.38 -8.31
N ARG A 26 5.64 5.36 -9.62
CA ARG A 26 4.75 6.33 -10.26
C ARG A 26 3.47 5.62 -10.64
N VAL A 27 2.38 6.02 -10.01
CA VAL A 27 1.03 5.58 -10.32
C VAL A 27 0.44 6.60 -11.29
N PRO A 28 0.09 6.19 -12.52
CA PRO A 28 -0.57 7.09 -13.46
C PRO A 28 -1.95 7.46 -12.91
N LEU A 29 -2.26 8.75 -12.94
CA LEU A 29 -3.58 9.27 -12.61
C LEU A 29 -4.30 9.72 -13.90
N PRO A 30 -5.62 9.93 -13.83
CA PRO A 30 -6.38 10.60 -14.87
C PRO A 30 -5.77 11.97 -15.23
N ALA A 31 -6.06 12.47 -16.44
CA ALA A 31 -5.51 13.73 -16.96
C ALA A 31 -3.97 13.80 -17.08
N GLY A 32 -3.28 12.65 -17.07
CA GLY A 32 -1.82 12.58 -17.29
C GLY A 32 -0.97 12.96 -16.07
N ALA A 33 -1.60 13.18 -14.92
CA ALA A 33 -0.89 13.35 -13.66
C ALA A 33 -0.23 12.03 -13.21
N SER A 34 0.73 12.12 -12.29
CA SER A 34 1.34 10.93 -11.69
C SER A 34 1.46 11.08 -10.18
N LEU A 35 0.98 10.08 -9.46
CA LEU A 35 1.07 9.96 -8.03
C LEU A 35 2.34 9.20 -7.64
N ARG A 36 3.12 9.75 -6.73
CA ARG A 36 4.32 9.09 -6.22
C ARG A 36 3.99 8.23 -5.00
N ALA A 37 4.49 6.99 -5.03
CA ALA A 37 4.25 6.00 -4.00
C ALA A 37 5.54 5.26 -3.59
N HIS A 38 5.47 4.62 -2.43
CA HIS A 38 6.47 3.71 -1.89
C HIS A 38 5.80 2.40 -1.51
N ARG A 39 6.43 1.27 -1.82
CA ARG A 39 5.96 -0.05 -1.41
C ARG A 39 6.92 -0.64 -0.38
N TYR A 40 6.38 -1.05 0.75
CA TYR A 40 7.04 -1.84 1.77
C TYR A 40 6.53 -3.28 1.64
N PHE A 41 7.42 -4.26 1.72
CA PHE A 41 7.02 -5.65 1.55
C PHE A 41 7.89 -6.59 2.40
N PRO A 42 7.33 -7.66 2.97
CA PRO A 42 8.09 -8.71 3.64
C PRO A 42 8.93 -9.47 2.61
N ARG A 43 10.23 -9.61 2.87
CA ARG A 43 11.10 -10.47 2.05
C ARG A 43 10.85 -11.93 2.39
N GLY A 44 10.88 -12.78 1.37
CA GLY A 44 10.70 -14.23 1.52
C GLY A 44 9.25 -14.67 1.67
N ALA A 45 8.29 -13.74 1.76
CA ALA A 45 6.87 -14.05 1.75
C ALA A 45 6.27 -13.74 0.38
N THR A 46 5.45 -14.68 -0.11
CA THR A 46 4.70 -14.57 -1.37
C THR A 46 3.21 -14.50 -1.07
N ASP A 47 2.41 -13.94 -1.99
CA ASP A 47 0.95 -13.85 -1.86
C ASP A 47 0.46 -13.15 -0.57
N VAL A 48 1.24 -12.18 -0.11
CA VAL A 48 0.92 -11.44 1.13
C VAL A 48 -0.09 -10.32 0.89
N PRO A 49 -1.07 -10.12 1.80
CA PRO A 49 -2.13 -9.13 1.66
C PRO A 49 -1.60 -7.69 1.52
N LEU A 50 -2.28 -6.87 0.72
CA LEU A 50 -1.89 -5.48 0.46
C LEU A 50 -2.72 -4.50 1.28
N VAL A 51 -2.01 -3.56 1.91
CA VAL A 51 -2.56 -2.43 2.66
C VAL A 51 -2.18 -1.13 1.94
N VAL A 52 -3.13 -0.20 1.81
CA VAL A 52 -2.86 1.15 1.28
C VAL A 52 -2.93 2.15 2.43
N LEU A 53 -1.85 2.92 2.58
CA LEU A 53 -1.74 4.06 3.50
C LEU A 53 -1.69 5.36 2.70
N THR A 54 -2.59 6.28 3.05
CA THR A 54 -2.57 7.65 2.54
C THR A 54 -1.80 8.54 3.51
N GLY A 55 -0.89 9.38 2.99
CA GLY A 55 -0.16 10.38 3.79
C GLY A 55 0.36 11.54 2.94
N LYS A 56 0.91 12.60 3.56
CA LYS A 56 1.58 13.67 2.81
C LYS A 56 2.98 13.19 2.43
N LEU A 57 3.35 13.09 1.15
CA LEU A 57 4.55 12.34 0.76
C LEU A 57 5.89 12.91 1.26
N ASP A 58 5.98 14.24 1.40
CA ASP A 58 7.12 14.90 2.06
C ASP A 58 7.28 14.44 3.52
N SER A 59 6.16 14.08 4.16
CA SER A 59 6.09 13.52 5.51
C SER A 59 5.98 11.99 5.52
N CYS A 60 5.59 11.31 4.42
CA CYS A 60 5.47 9.85 4.34
C CYS A 60 6.80 9.13 4.58
N GLN A 61 7.93 9.78 4.28
CA GLN A 61 9.24 9.24 4.64
C GLN A 61 9.57 9.33 6.13
N LYS A 62 8.98 10.27 6.87
CA LYS A 62 9.26 10.50 8.31
C LYS A 62 8.16 9.94 9.22
N ASP A 63 6.88 10.19 8.92
CA ASP A 63 5.74 9.84 9.77
C ASP A 63 5.18 8.43 9.48
N HIS A 64 5.07 8.03 8.22
CA HIS A 64 4.43 6.74 7.86
C HIS A 64 5.43 5.60 7.61
N ALA A 65 6.71 5.89 7.42
CA ALA A 65 7.76 4.87 7.26
C ALA A 65 7.85 3.87 8.44
N PRO A 66 7.80 4.27 9.73
CA PRO A 66 7.83 3.32 10.83
C PRO A 66 6.58 2.44 10.87
N LEU A 67 5.38 3.00 10.66
CA LEU A 67 4.13 2.24 10.61
C LEU A 67 4.10 1.25 9.43
N ALA A 68 4.46 1.71 8.23
CA ALA A 68 4.51 0.87 7.04
C ALA A 68 5.51 -0.28 7.21
N ARG A 69 6.67 -0.02 7.85
CA ARG A 69 7.64 -1.07 8.20
C ARG A 69 7.10 -2.04 9.22
N ALA A 70 6.43 -1.57 10.28
CA ALA A 70 5.85 -2.44 11.29
C ALA A 70 4.78 -3.37 10.72
N ILE A 71 3.90 -2.84 9.87
CA ILE A 71 2.89 -3.63 9.16
C ILE A 71 3.57 -4.62 8.20
N ALA A 72 4.56 -4.18 7.43
CA ALA A 72 5.23 -5.04 6.47
C ALA A 72 6.05 -6.17 7.12
N ALA A 73 6.66 -5.90 8.27
CA ALA A 73 7.34 -6.90 9.06
C ALA A 73 6.41 -8.00 9.57
N ARG A 74 5.09 -7.76 9.62
CA ARG A 74 4.04 -8.72 10.04
C ARG A 74 3.41 -9.48 8.87
N GLY A 75 4.05 -9.49 7.70
CA GLY A 75 3.57 -10.30 6.57
C GLY A 75 2.55 -9.59 5.67
N TYR A 76 2.59 -8.26 5.61
CA TYR A 76 1.71 -7.47 4.74
C TYR A 76 2.53 -6.66 3.72
N GLN A 77 2.01 -6.47 2.52
CA GLN A 77 2.52 -5.43 1.63
C GLN A 77 1.87 -4.11 2.00
N VAL A 78 2.61 -3.00 1.93
CA VAL A 78 2.09 -1.67 2.23
C VAL A 78 2.46 -0.72 1.12
N LEU A 79 1.45 -0.18 0.42
CA LEU A 79 1.63 0.95 -0.50
C LEU A 79 1.35 2.24 0.26
N VAL A 80 2.31 3.15 0.27
CA VAL A 80 2.18 4.49 0.85
C VAL A 80 2.23 5.50 -0.29
N HIS A 81 1.23 6.37 -0.41
CA HIS A 81 1.23 7.40 -1.45
C HIS A 81 0.87 8.79 -0.91
N ALA A 82 1.26 9.81 -1.69
CA ALA A 82 0.97 11.21 -1.43
C ALA A 82 -0.51 11.52 -1.55
N ALA A 83 -0.97 12.52 -0.79
CA ALA A 83 -2.18 13.29 -1.04
C ALA A 83 -3.53 12.57 -0.83
N PRO A 84 -4.57 13.31 -0.40
CA PRO A 84 -5.93 12.86 -0.65
C PRO A 84 -6.12 12.74 -2.17
N ILE A 85 -6.67 11.61 -2.60
CA ILE A 85 -7.11 11.38 -3.97
C ILE A 85 -8.64 11.35 -3.98
N ASP A 86 -9.24 11.83 -5.06
CA ASP A 86 -10.68 11.71 -5.26
C ASP A 86 -11.11 10.27 -5.62
N GLU A 87 -12.39 10.07 -5.91
CA GLU A 87 -12.92 8.74 -6.23
C GLU A 87 -12.42 8.19 -7.57
N ASP A 88 -12.24 9.05 -8.58
CA ASP A 88 -11.77 8.67 -9.91
C ASP A 88 -10.30 8.30 -9.87
N GLU A 89 -9.50 9.13 -9.20
CA GLU A 89 -8.09 8.87 -8.93
C GLU A 89 -7.89 7.60 -8.10
N ARG A 90 -8.77 7.32 -7.12
CA ARG A 90 -8.77 6.05 -6.38
C ARG A 90 -9.05 4.88 -7.30
N GLY A 91 -9.99 5.01 -8.22
CA GLY A 91 -10.25 4.02 -9.26
C GLY A 91 -9.00 3.73 -10.10
N ALA A 92 -8.29 4.78 -10.52
CA ALA A 92 -7.04 4.65 -11.29
C ALA A 92 -5.92 3.97 -10.48
N VAL A 93 -5.77 4.30 -9.19
CA VAL A 93 -4.80 3.63 -8.30
C VAL A 93 -5.12 2.14 -8.16
N LEU A 94 -6.40 1.78 -7.99
CA LEU A 94 -6.82 0.38 -7.89
C LEU A 94 -6.61 -0.38 -9.20
N ALA A 95 -6.93 0.23 -10.35
CA ALA A 95 -6.67 -0.35 -11.66
C ALA A 95 -5.18 -0.60 -11.87
N TRP A 96 -4.33 0.41 -11.61
CA TRP A 96 -2.89 0.28 -11.69
C TRP A 96 -2.33 -0.80 -10.75
N LEU A 97 -2.90 -0.92 -9.55
CA LEU A 97 -2.53 -1.96 -8.58
C LEU A 97 -2.80 -3.35 -9.15
N CYS A 98 -3.94 -3.58 -9.79
CA CYS A 98 -4.29 -4.87 -10.38
C CYS A 98 -3.29 -5.34 -11.46
N ASP A 99 -2.65 -4.41 -12.17
CA ASP A 99 -1.64 -4.72 -13.19
C ASP A 99 -0.26 -5.07 -12.59
N GLN A 100 -0.07 -4.89 -11.28
CA GLN A 100 1.23 -5.14 -10.67
C GLN A 100 1.47 -6.64 -10.45
N PRO A 101 2.67 -7.16 -10.75
CA PRO A 101 3.00 -8.59 -10.59
C PRO A 101 3.01 -9.05 -9.13
N TRP A 102 2.93 -8.12 -8.19
CA TRP A 102 2.93 -8.36 -6.74
C TRP A 102 1.56 -8.14 -6.09
N PHE A 103 0.53 -7.83 -6.88
CA PHE A 103 -0.81 -7.61 -6.36
C PHE A 103 -1.45 -8.94 -5.92
N PRO A 104 -1.86 -9.07 -4.65
CA PRO A 104 -2.37 -10.34 -4.10
C PRO A 104 -3.87 -10.55 -4.37
N GLY A 105 -4.46 -9.82 -5.31
CA GLY A 105 -5.90 -9.89 -5.63
C GLY A 105 -6.82 -9.16 -4.64
N THR A 106 -6.33 -8.72 -3.49
CA THR A 106 -7.12 -7.97 -2.49
C THR A 106 -6.33 -6.79 -1.93
N VAL A 107 -7.05 -5.70 -1.63
CA VAL A 107 -6.47 -4.48 -1.07
C VAL A 107 -7.36 -3.92 0.03
N THR A 108 -6.73 -3.58 1.16
CA THR A 108 -7.38 -2.95 2.29
C THR A 108 -6.89 -1.51 2.42
N PRO A 109 -7.72 -0.49 2.14
CA PRO A 109 -7.38 0.88 2.50
C PRO A 109 -7.45 1.02 4.01
N LEU A 110 -6.42 1.61 4.62
CA LEU A 110 -6.52 2.07 6.00
C LEU A 110 -6.89 3.56 6.01
N PRO A 111 -7.79 3.98 6.91
CA PRO A 111 -8.08 5.40 7.08
C PRO A 111 -6.79 6.14 7.47
N ALA A 112 -6.61 7.35 6.94
CA ALA A 112 -5.60 8.26 7.43
C ALA A 112 -5.87 8.52 8.93
N ILE A 113 -4.89 8.21 9.77
CA ILE A 113 -4.86 8.57 11.19
C ILE A 113 -4.41 10.01 11.37
#